data_AF-A0A0A7V1P4-F1
#
_entry.id   AF-A0A0A7V1P4-F1
#
_cell.length_a   1.000
_cell.length_b   1.000
_cell.length_c   1.000
_cell.angle_alpha   90.00
_cell.angle_beta   90.00
_cell.angle_gamma   90.00
#
_symmetry.space_group_name_H-M   'P 1'
#
loop_
_entity.id
_entity.type
_entity.pdbx_description
1 polymer ?
#
loop_
_entity_poly.entity_id
_entity_poly.type
_entity_poly.pdbx_seq_one_letter_code
_entity_poly.pdbx_strand_id
1 'polypeptide(L)' 'MAKYDGLLGQPVLEVEEPDKEGGITIILKDNRFMFIKAVDGKIETVSIPE' A
#
# COMPACT_ATOMS: atom_id res chain seq x y z
N MET A 1 9.48 -15.97 21.02
CA MET A 1 8.56 -14.86 20.70
C MET A 1 9.38 -13.63 20.31
N ALA A 2 10.18 -13.68 19.23
CA ALA A 2 11.12 -12.61 18.89
C ALA A 2 11.37 -12.44 17.36
N LYS A 3 10.72 -13.26 16.51
CA LYS A 3 10.97 -13.23 15.06
C LYS A 3 10.26 -12.07 14.34
N TYR A 4 9.34 -11.39 15.03
CA TYR A 4 8.50 -10.36 14.42
C TYR A 4 8.62 -8.97 15.08
N ASP A 5 9.40 -8.84 16.16
CA ASP A 5 9.63 -7.55 16.85
C ASP A 5 10.42 -6.53 16.02
N GLY A 6 11.07 -6.98 14.94
CA GLY A 6 11.82 -6.13 14.00
C GLY A 6 11.05 -5.73 12.74
N LEU A 7 9.83 -6.25 12.53
CA LEU A 7 8.96 -5.81 11.43
C LEU A 7 8.17 -4.60 11.90
N LEU A 8 8.87 -3.49 12.15
CA LEU A 8 8.22 -2.18 12.19
C LEU A 8 7.68 -1.92 10.78
N GLY A 9 6.41 -2.25 10.57
CA GLY A 9 5.71 -1.94 9.33
C GLY A 9 5.83 -0.45 9.03
N GLN A 10 5.81 -0.08 7.75
CA GLN A 10 5.87 1.33 7.40
C GLN A 10 4.58 2.02 7.87
N PRO A 11 4.70 3.16 8.57
CA PRO A 11 3.53 3.89 9.00
C PRO A 11 2.80 4.44 7.77
N VAL A 12 1.50 4.15 7.71
CA VAL A 12 0.59 4.71 6.72
C VAL A 12 0.28 6.15 7.09
N LEU A 13 0.32 7.02 6.09
CA LEU A 13 -0.10 8.41 6.20
C LEU A 13 -1.61 8.50 5.93
N GLU A 14 -2.05 7.95 4.79
CA GLU A 14 -3.42 8.07 4.30
C GLU A 14 -3.77 6.88 3.40
N VAL A 15 -5.07 6.60 3.28
CA VAL A 15 -5.60 5.55 2.41
C VAL A 15 -6.75 6.14 1.60
N GLU A 16 -6.68 6.02 0.27
CA GLU A 16 -7.73 6.45 -0.65
C GLU A 16 -8.53 5.25 -1.16
N GLU A 17 -9.83 5.22 -0.86
CA GLU A 17 -10.80 4.23 -1.33
C GLU A 17 -12.12 4.92 -1.72
N PRO A 18 -12.60 4.81 -2.98
CA PRO A 18 -11.93 4.25 -4.16
C PRO A 18 -10.89 5.22 -4.74
N ASP A 19 -9.71 4.70 -5.08
CA ASP A 19 -8.73 5.41 -5.89
C ASP A 19 -9.29 5.74 -7.30
N LYS A 20 -8.65 6.66 -8.03
CA LYS A 20 -9.02 7.08 -9.39
C LYS A 20 -9.17 5.92 -10.38
N GLU A 21 -8.46 4.81 -10.14
CA GLU A 21 -8.53 3.59 -10.95
C GLU A 21 -9.50 2.52 -10.44
N GLY A 22 -10.30 2.82 -9.42
CA GLY A 22 -11.22 1.88 -8.77
C GLY A 22 -10.51 0.88 -7.84
N GLY A 23 -9.27 1.17 -7.46
CA GLY A 23 -8.47 0.39 -6.51
C GLY A 23 -8.39 1.05 -5.12
N ILE A 24 -7.35 0.66 -4.38
CA ILE A 24 -6.98 1.22 -3.08
C ILE A 24 -5.58 1.82 -3.23
N THR A 25 -5.41 3.09 -2.86
CA THR A 25 -4.08 3.71 -2.79
C THR A 25 -3.69 3.91 -1.34
N ILE A 26 -2.56 3.34 -0.95
CA ILE A 26 -1.96 3.54 0.38
C ILE A 26 -0.82 4.54 0.23
N ILE A 27 -0.92 5.65 0.94
CA ILE A 27 0.14 6.66 1.04
C ILE A 27 0.95 6.36 2.29
N LEU A 28 2.24 6.09 2.13
CA LEU A 28 3.16 5.79 3.23
C LEU A 28 3.85 7.08 3.69
N LYS A 29 4.21 7.17 4.98
CA LYS A 29 4.86 8.38 5.53
C LYS A 29 6.23 8.70 4.93
N ASP A 30 6.82 7.80 4.17
CA ASP A 30 8.07 8.01 3.46
C ASP A 30 7.84 8.47 2.00
N ASN A 31 6.70 9.11 1.73
CA ASN A 31 6.27 9.60 0.42
C ASN A 31 6.27 8.51 -0.67
N ARG A 32 5.87 7.29 -0.29
CA ARG A 32 5.61 6.23 -1.26
C ARG A 32 4.13 6.03 -1.45
N PHE A 33 3.75 5.83 -2.70
CA PHE A 33 2.42 5.41 -3.07
C PHE A 33 2.44 3.92 -3.35
N MET A 34 1.51 3.20 -2.74
CA MET A 34 1.25 1.80 -3.01
C MET A 34 -0.16 1.68 -3.56
N PHE A 35 -0.25 1.39 -4.86
CA PHE A 35 -1.50 1.14 -5.56
C PHE A 35 -1.81 -0.35 -5.48
N ILE A 36 -3.03 -0.66 -5.08
CA ILE A 36 -3.55 -2.02 -4.96
C ILE A 36 -4.81 -2.12 -5.80
N LYS A 37 -4.82 -3.04 -6.75
CA LYS A 37 -5.95 -3.23 -7.66
C LYS A 37 -6.28 -4.71 -7.83
N ALA A 38 -7.57 -5.02 -7.92
CA ALA A 38 -8.03 -6.34 -8.29
C ALA A 38 -8.20 -6.41 -9.82
N VAL A 39 -7.37 -7.19 -10.50
CA VAL A 39 -7.41 -7.41 -11.96
C VAL A 39 -7.52 -8.92 -12.21
N ASP A 40 -8.54 -9.35 -12.95
CA ASP A 40 -8.78 -10.76 -13.30
C ASP A 40 -8.77 -11.73 -12.10
N GLY A 41 -9.31 -11.29 -10.96
CA GLY A 41 -9.35 -12.08 -9.72
C GLY A 41 -8.01 -12.20 -9.00
N LYS A 42 -6.99 -11.45 -9.43
CA LYS A 42 -5.68 -11.34 -8.78
C LYS A 42 -5.50 -9.94 -8.20
N ILE A 43 -4.70 -9.86 -7.14
CA ILE A 43 -4.29 -8.58 -6.57
C ILE A 43 -2.98 -8.18 -7.24
N GLU A 44 -3.01 -7.08 -7.98
CA GLU A 44 -1.83 -6.41 -8.48
C GLU A 44 -1.45 -5.29 -7.52
N THR A 45 -0.16 -5.19 -7.21
CA THR A 45 0.38 -4.14 -6.35
C THR A 45 1.52 -3.43 -7.07
N VAL A 46 1.46 -2.09 -7.08
CA VAL A 46 2.50 -1.24 -7.68
C VAL A 46 2.95 -0.25 -6.63
N SER A 47 4.25 -0.20 -6.37
CA SER A 47 4.85 0.79 -5.46
C SER A 47 5.70 1.76 -6.27
N ILE A 48 5.40 3.04 -6.13
CA ILE A 48 6.10 4.12 -6.83
C ILE A 48 6.67 5.08 -5.77
N PRO A 49 7.99 5.35 -5.79
CA PRO A 49 8.56 6.47 -5.06
C PRO A 49 8.12 7.78 -5.73
N GLU A 50 7.63 8.74 -4.95
CA GLU A 50 7.31 10.09 -5.43
C GLU A 50 8.55 10.83 -5.96
#